data_AF-A0A7X7D3I6-F1
#
_entry.id   AF-A0A7X7D3I6-F1
#
_cell.length_a   1.000
_cell.length_b   1.000
_cell.length_c   1.000
_cell.angle_alpha   90.00
_cell.angle_beta   90.00
_cell.angle_gamma   90.00
#
_symmetry.space_group_name_H-M   'P 1'
#
loop_
_entity.id
_entity.type
_entity.pdbx_description
1 polymer ?
#
loop_
_entity_poly.entity_id
_entity_poly.type
_entity_poly.pdbx_seq_one_letter_code
_entity_poly.pdbx_strand_id
1 'polypeptide(L)'
;MRAIKELGPGDQVFALNPDSKLLEVARVNGGACSGEKEILEITARGRTIAASGNHPFLVLRDERREGAKHARYATRWVQAADLVEGDLVAIATDVPEFGEAEPLLRLDRPGSDSLPHETTDDVAWFLGVFLGDGYFHNRSGYVSVEIAVDRSDQALVDEIIRVGRESFGIELRLATDGQRLTAKRTGALATFLDLNGFRGNALTKRLPDWAFSLPLSQRLALLGGLFDADGHVRDHPTSKDAVLTSANVALMHDVKELVALCGIGSSSVIDVSNRHPHDPERTLTAYHLRLSGNFDQIGCRSPRRTDRLGKRKFRHSYRSAKGTSFAAHTSEMLGFVRIESIVSAGIEPVYDIEVEGHHNFVAEGFVVHNSEVVFHRNREDLERLGVIFCDMDTALREYPELVKQYFGTVIPANDNKFSALNTSVWSGGSFIYVPPGVNVEMPLQAYFRINAENMGQFERTLIIADEGSQVHYIEGCSAPTYTSDSLHSAVVEIVVKPSARVTYTTIQNWSNNVFNLVTKRAKVEAEGHMEWIDGNIGSKLT
;
A
#
# COMPACT_ATOMS: atom_id res chain seq x y z
N MET A 1 6.99 -7.79 3.91
CA MET A 1 5.87 -6.94 3.42
C MET A 1 4.59 -7.63 3.87
N ARG A 2 3.58 -6.91 4.36
CA ARG A 2 2.33 -7.53 4.83
C ARG A 2 1.19 -7.17 3.88
N ALA A 3 0.28 -8.10 3.66
CA ALA A 3 -0.90 -7.81 2.87
C ALA A 3 -1.75 -6.76 3.60
N ILE A 4 -2.41 -5.86 2.85
CA ILE A 4 -3.24 -4.79 3.44
C ILE A 4 -4.30 -5.35 4.42
N LYS A 5 -4.88 -6.51 4.11
CA LYS A 5 -5.85 -7.22 4.95
C LYS A 5 -5.30 -7.70 6.31
N GLU A 6 -3.98 -7.78 6.43
CA GLU A 6 -3.30 -8.22 7.66
C GLU A 6 -2.92 -7.05 8.54
N LEU A 7 -2.97 -5.80 8.04
CA LEU A 7 -2.58 -4.62 8.79
C LEU A 7 -3.67 -4.25 9.82
N GLY A 8 -3.22 -3.85 11.00
CA GLY A 8 -4.08 -3.43 12.09
C GLY A 8 -3.52 -2.25 12.89
N PRO A 9 -4.26 -1.77 13.89
CA PRO A 9 -3.85 -0.65 14.72
C PRO A 9 -2.44 -0.84 15.32
N GLY A 10 -1.57 0.14 15.15
CA GLY A 10 -0.19 0.14 15.65
C GLY A 10 0.84 -0.39 14.67
N ASP A 11 0.43 -1.03 13.58
CA ASP A 11 1.33 -1.40 12.49
C ASP A 11 1.93 -0.15 11.82
N GLN A 12 3.09 -0.33 11.19
CA GLN A 12 3.84 0.77 10.57
C GLN A 12 3.83 0.67 9.04
N VAL A 13 3.64 1.81 8.39
CA VAL A 13 3.68 1.96 6.93
C VAL A 13 4.52 3.18 6.57
N PHE A 14 4.97 3.26 5.31
CA PHE A 14 5.62 4.48 4.80
C PHE A 14 4.57 5.44 4.25
N ALA A 15 4.60 6.68 4.72
CA ALA A 15 3.72 7.77 4.28
C ALA A 15 4.54 8.90 3.67
N LEU A 16 4.02 9.56 2.65
CA LEU A 16 4.60 10.77 2.08
C LEU A 16 4.26 11.98 2.95
N ASN A 17 5.28 12.71 3.38
CA ASN A 17 5.14 14.06 3.91
C ASN A 17 5.05 15.04 2.72
N PRO A 18 3.92 15.73 2.49
CA PRO A 18 3.73 16.60 1.32
C PRO A 18 4.68 17.80 1.28
N ASP A 19 5.15 18.27 2.44
CA ASP A 19 5.99 19.46 2.56
C ASP A 19 7.45 19.14 2.22
N SER A 20 8.00 18.10 2.85
CA SER A 20 9.38 17.63 2.61
C SER A 20 9.49 16.81 1.33
N LYS A 21 8.38 16.19 0.89
CA LYS A 21 8.28 15.19 -0.19
C LYS A 21 9.11 13.93 0.11
N LEU A 22 9.50 13.73 1.35
CA LEU A 22 10.17 12.52 1.81
C LEU A 22 9.13 11.53 2.34
N LEU A 23 9.49 10.25 2.32
CA LEU A 23 8.71 9.24 2.99
C LEU A 23 9.12 9.19 4.46
N GLU A 24 8.17 8.93 5.33
CA GLU A 24 8.33 8.85 6.78
C GLU A 24 7.56 7.63 7.30
N VAL A 25 7.97 7.09 8.45
CA VAL A 25 7.23 6.00 9.09
C VAL A 25 5.98 6.58 9.75
N ALA A 26 4.81 6.08 9.37
CA ALA A 26 3.53 6.41 9.95
C ALA A 26 2.86 5.18 10.56
N ARG A 27 1.97 5.39 11.52
CA ARG A 27 1.22 4.33 12.19
C ARG A 27 -0.15 4.14 11.55
N VAL A 28 -0.59 2.90 11.51
CA VAL A 28 -1.95 2.52 11.13
C VAL A 28 -2.85 2.71 12.36
N ASN A 29 -3.90 3.51 12.22
CA ASN A 29 -4.95 3.72 13.23
C ASN A 29 -5.94 2.56 13.25
N GLY A 30 -6.24 2.00 12.08
CA GLY A 30 -7.18 0.91 11.90
C GLY A 30 -7.25 0.47 10.44
N GLY A 31 -7.94 -0.64 10.20
CA GLY A 31 -8.25 -1.12 8.86
C GLY A 31 -9.52 -1.94 8.87
N ALA A 32 -10.21 -2.00 7.74
CA ALA A 32 -11.37 -2.88 7.58
C ALA A 32 -11.60 -3.25 6.13
N CYS A 33 -12.41 -4.30 5.95
CA CYS A 33 -12.98 -4.65 4.67
C CYS A 33 -14.15 -3.68 4.36
N SER A 34 -14.09 -2.95 3.25
CA SER A 34 -15.16 -2.08 2.78
C SER A 34 -16.11 -2.77 1.80
N GLY A 35 -16.09 -4.11 1.79
CA GLY A 35 -16.98 -4.95 1.00
C GLY A 35 -16.44 -5.27 -0.39
N GLU A 36 -17.29 -5.89 -1.20
CA GLU A 36 -16.96 -6.24 -2.58
C GLU A 36 -17.15 -5.03 -3.50
N LYS A 37 -16.09 -4.65 -4.24
CA LYS A 37 -16.11 -3.52 -5.17
C LYS A 37 -15.46 -3.92 -6.48
N GLU A 38 -15.79 -3.20 -7.55
CA GLU A 38 -15.05 -3.31 -8.80
C GLU A 38 -13.60 -2.84 -8.59
N ILE A 39 -12.66 -3.68 -9.03
CA ILE A 39 -11.22 -3.46 -8.91
C ILE A 39 -10.67 -2.98 -10.24
N LEU A 40 -9.88 -1.91 -10.17
CA LEU A 40 -9.05 -1.43 -11.27
C LEU A 40 -7.60 -1.85 -11.02
N GLU A 41 -7.04 -2.61 -11.94
CA GLU A 41 -5.61 -2.90 -11.98
C GLU A 41 -4.89 -1.81 -12.76
N ILE A 42 -4.07 -1.03 -12.06
CA ILE A 42 -3.32 0.10 -12.61
C ILE A 42 -1.86 -0.31 -12.72
N THR A 43 -1.33 -0.29 -13.94
CA THR A 43 0.08 -0.60 -14.20
C THR A 43 0.85 0.63 -14.64
N ALA A 44 2.01 0.87 -14.01
CA ALA A 44 2.92 1.95 -14.37
C ALA A 44 4.38 1.53 -14.15
N ARG A 45 5.16 1.46 -15.23
CA ARG A 45 6.60 1.16 -15.20
C ARG A 45 6.93 -0.12 -14.43
N GLY A 46 6.20 -1.18 -14.74
CA GLY A 46 6.36 -2.50 -14.13
C GLY A 46 5.86 -2.61 -12.70
N ARG A 47 5.26 -1.56 -12.11
CA ARG A 47 4.48 -1.67 -10.86
C ARG A 47 3.02 -1.87 -11.22
N THR A 48 2.33 -2.66 -10.43
CA THR A 48 0.91 -2.94 -10.62
C THR A 48 0.24 -2.89 -9.26
N ILE A 49 -0.88 -2.19 -9.17
CA ILE A 49 -1.71 -2.11 -7.97
C ILE A 49 -3.16 -2.35 -8.35
N ALA A 50 -3.85 -3.15 -7.54
CA ALA A 50 -5.28 -3.33 -7.60
C ALA A 50 -5.93 -2.40 -6.56
N ALA A 51 -6.88 -1.57 -6.99
CA ALA A 51 -7.59 -0.64 -6.12
C ALA A 51 -9.04 -0.46 -6.56
N SER A 52 -9.94 -0.13 -5.61
CA SER A 52 -11.30 0.27 -5.95
C SER A 52 -11.33 1.61 -6.66
N GLY A 53 -12.38 1.85 -7.46
CA GLY A 53 -12.56 3.09 -8.21
C GLY A 53 -12.44 4.38 -7.38
N ASN A 54 -12.84 4.36 -6.11
CA ASN A 54 -12.78 5.52 -5.21
C ASN A 54 -11.40 5.76 -4.57
N HIS A 55 -10.43 4.84 -4.72
CA HIS A 55 -9.14 4.92 -4.04
C HIS A 55 -8.28 6.06 -4.64
N PRO A 56 -7.82 7.05 -3.85
CA PRO A 56 -7.09 8.18 -4.41
C PRO A 56 -5.61 7.89 -4.64
N PHE A 57 -5.11 8.35 -5.78
CA PHE A 57 -3.71 8.33 -6.20
C PHE A 57 -3.16 9.75 -6.31
N LEU A 58 -1.91 9.96 -5.92
CA LEU A 58 -1.26 11.26 -6.10
C LEU A 58 -0.77 11.38 -7.55
N VAL A 59 -1.31 12.34 -8.29
CA VAL A 59 -1.03 12.56 -9.72
C VAL A 59 -0.41 13.93 -9.94
N LEU A 60 0.52 14.04 -10.88
CA LEU A 60 1.12 15.29 -11.34
C LEU A 60 0.52 15.70 -12.70
N ARG A 61 -0.38 16.67 -12.71
CA ARG A 61 -1.01 17.17 -13.95
C ARG A 61 -0.41 18.51 -14.37
N ASP A 62 -0.40 18.75 -15.67
CA ASP A 62 0.04 20.01 -16.25
C ASP A 62 -1.14 20.99 -16.30
N GLU A 63 -1.14 21.96 -15.39
CA GLU A 63 -2.17 22.99 -15.23
C GLU A 63 -1.79 24.30 -15.94
N ARG A 64 -1.12 24.18 -17.09
CA ARG A 64 -0.86 25.31 -17.97
C ARG A 64 -2.17 26.01 -18.36
N ARG A 65 -2.15 27.34 -18.33
CA ARG A 65 -3.16 28.13 -19.03
C ARG A 65 -3.06 27.87 -20.52
N GLU A 66 -4.21 27.83 -21.18
CA GLU A 66 -4.29 27.68 -22.63
C GLU A 66 -3.42 28.74 -23.33
N GLY A 67 -2.56 28.30 -24.25
CA GLY A 67 -1.57 29.16 -24.93
C GLY A 67 -0.23 29.36 -24.20
N ALA A 68 -0.05 28.87 -22.98
CA ALA A 68 1.22 28.97 -22.26
C ALA A 68 2.28 27.99 -22.82
N LYS A 69 3.49 28.50 -23.09
CA LYS A 69 4.59 27.70 -23.67
C LYS A 69 5.25 26.73 -22.68
N HIS A 70 5.25 27.04 -21.39
CA HIS A 70 5.96 26.28 -20.35
C HIS A 70 5.01 25.50 -19.45
N ALA A 71 5.22 24.18 -19.34
CA ALA A 71 4.46 23.30 -18.47
C ALA A 71 4.46 23.80 -17.02
N ARG A 72 3.28 23.77 -16.38
CA ARG A 72 3.09 24.18 -14.99
C ARG A 72 2.43 23.03 -14.26
N TYR A 73 3.27 22.20 -13.67
CA TYR A 73 2.81 21.02 -12.98
C TYR A 73 2.24 21.36 -11.60
N ALA A 74 1.22 20.59 -11.19
CA ALA A 74 0.66 20.60 -9.85
C ALA A 74 0.25 19.18 -9.45
N THR A 75 0.37 18.87 -8.16
CA THR A 75 -0.02 17.58 -7.60
C THR A 75 -1.48 17.58 -7.17
N ARG A 76 -2.22 16.52 -7.49
CA ARG A 76 -3.63 16.33 -7.13
C ARG A 76 -3.87 14.90 -6.67
N TRP A 77 -4.77 14.71 -5.71
CA TRP A 77 -5.33 13.40 -5.44
C TRP A 77 -6.45 13.14 -6.43
N VAL A 78 -6.37 12.03 -7.16
CA VAL A 78 -7.33 11.64 -8.20
C VAL A 78 -7.79 10.22 -7.90
N GLN A 79 -9.10 9.99 -7.93
CA GLN A 79 -9.66 8.65 -7.71
C GLN A 79 -9.24 7.69 -8.83
N ALA A 80 -9.06 6.42 -8.52
CA ALA A 80 -8.68 5.39 -9.48
C ALA A 80 -9.59 5.35 -10.73
N ALA A 81 -10.90 5.57 -10.55
CA ALA A 81 -11.88 5.63 -11.63
C ALA A 81 -11.71 6.83 -12.57
N ASP A 82 -11.07 7.91 -12.11
CA ASP A 82 -10.82 9.14 -12.88
C ASP A 82 -9.40 9.20 -13.47
N LEU A 83 -8.59 8.17 -13.24
CA LEU A 83 -7.27 8.04 -13.85
C LEU A 83 -7.41 7.68 -15.32
N VAL A 84 -6.50 8.21 -16.13
CA VAL A 84 -6.39 7.86 -17.54
C VAL A 84 -4.97 7.42 -17.89
N GLU A 85 -4.83 6.55 -18.90
CA GLU A 85 -3.52 6.17 -19.41
C GLU A 85 -2.71 7.41 -19.80
N GLY A 86 -1.42 7.42 -19.43
CA GLY A 86 -0.53 8.55 -19.63
C GLY A 86 -0.49 9.58 -18.50
N ASP A 87 -1.42 9.55 -17.53
CA ASP A 87 -1.32 10.35 -16.30
C ASP A 87 -0.02 10.05 -15.56
N LEU A 88 0.57 11.06 -14.93
CA LEU A 88 1.80 10.93 -14.15
C LEU A 88 1.45 10.63 -12.70
N VAL A 89 1.51 9.36 -12.30
CA VAL A 89 1.23 8.93 -10.93
C VAL A 89 2.49 8.88 -10.07
N ALA A 90 2.37 9.27 -8.82
CA ALA A 90 3.43 9.29 -7.83
C ALA A 90 3.85 7.87 -7.44
N ILE A 91 5.17 7.65 -7.38
CA ILE A 91 5.78 6.42 -6.92
C ILE A 91 6.84 6.68 -5.87
N ALA A 92 6.96 5.73 -4.95
CA ALA A 92 8.15 5.60 -4.11
C ALA A 92 9.32 5.13 -4.98
N THR A 93 10.33 5.99 -5.09
CA THR A 93 11.60 5.68 -5.77
C THR A 93 12.65 5.12 -4.83
N ASP A 94 12.48 5.38 -3.53
CA ASP A 94 13.29 4.86 -2.44
C ASP A 94 12.45 4.91 -1.15
N VAL A 95 12.92 4.29 -0.07
CA VAL A 95 12.25 4.30 1.25
C VAL A 95 13.25 4.71 2.35
N PRO A 96 12.77 5.23 3.49
CA PRO A 96 13.63 5.53 4.63
C PRO A 96 14.38 4.29 5.10
N GLU A 97 15.53 4.48 5.73
CA GLU A 97 16.25 3.35 6.32
C GLU A 97 15.42 2.73 7.46
N PHE A 98 15.31 1.41 7.44
CA PHE A 98 14.57 0.63 8.41
C PHE A 98 15.13 -0.79 8.48
N GLY A 99 14.76 -1.48 9.56
CA GLY A 99 15.09 -2.88 9.75
C GLY A 99 16.23 -3.11 10.73
N GLU A 100 16.26 -4.31 11.29
CA GLU A 100 17.29 -4.79 12.21
C GLU A 100 17.76 -6.17 11.78
N ALA A 101 18.91 -6.61 12.29
CA ALA A 101 19.39 -7.96 12.04
C ALA A 101 18.36 -8.98 12.55
N GLU A 102 18.07 -10.00 11.75
CA GLU A 102 17.10 -11.02 12.10
C GLU A 102 17.75 -12.08 13.00
N PRO A 103 17.17 -12.40 14.17
CA PRO A 103 17.57 -13.56 14.97
C PRO A 103 17.28 -14.87 14.24
N LEU A 104 18.27 -15.74 14.09
CA LEU A 104 18.16 -16.97 13.30
C LEU A 104 17.87 -18.19 14.18
N LEU A 105 16.90 -19.00 13.73
CA LEU A 105 16.47 -20.21 14.41
C LEU A 105 17.52 -21.32 14.31
N ARG A 106 17.86 -21.93 15.45
CA ARG A 106 18.81 -23.04 15.55
C ARG A 106 18.26 -24.13 16.47
N LEU A 107 18.58 -25.38 16.15
CA LEU A 107 18.36 -26.51 17.04
C LEU A 107 19.65 -26.85 17.76
N ASP A 108 19.55 -27.12 19.05
CA ASP A 108 20.67 -27.60 19.85
C ASP A 108 20.97 -29.06 19.47
N ARG A 109 22.03 -29.25 18.68
CA ARG A 109 22.50 -30.55 18.20
C ARG A 109 23.96 -30.45 17.75
N PRO A 110 24.67 -31.58 17.65
CA PRO A 110 26.07 -31.57 17.24
C PRO A 110 26.31 -30.84 15.91
N GLY A 111 27.19 -29.84 15.93
CA GLY A 111 27.53 -29.01 14.77
C GLY A 111 26.69 -27.75 14.62
N SER A 112 25.78 -27.43 15.54
CA SER A 112 25.03 -26.18 15.53
C SER A 112 25.78 -24.99 16.18
N ASP A 113 26.80 -25.25 17.00
CA ASP A 113 27.48 -24.21 17.81
C ASP A 113 28.13 -23.10 16.97
N SER A 114 28.59 -23.44 15.77
CA SER A 114 29.24 -22.50 14.83
C SER A 114 28.27 -21.80 13.88
N LEU A 115 26.97 -22.12 13.95
CA LEU A 115 25.96 -21.49 13.09
C LEU A 115 25.59 -20.11 13.62
N PRO A 116 25.31 -19.14 12.73
CA PRO A 116 25.09 -17.75 13.13
C PRO A 116 23.81 -17.61 13.95
N HIS A 117 23.85 -16.70 14.94
CA HIS A 117 22.70 -16.39 15.81
C HIS A 117 21.77 -15.34 15.21
N GLU A 118 22.29 -14.50 14.33
CA GLU A 118 21.59 -13.40 13.69
C GLU A 118 22.14 -13.19 12.28
N THR A 119 21.43 -12.42 11.47
CA THR A 119 21.90 -12.06 10.14
C THR A 119 22.99 -10.98 10.19
N THR A 120 23.99 -11.17 9.35
CA THR A 120 25.02 -10.19 9.01
C THR A 120 25.09 -10.07 7.48
N ASP A 121 25.83 -9.10 6.94
CA ASP A 121 26.00 -8.99 5.49
C ASP A 121 26.58 -10.29 4.87
N ASP A 122 27.50 -10.97 5.55
CA ASP A 122 28.07 -12.26 5.11
C ASP A 122 27.02 -13.39 5.13
N VAL A 123 26.24 -13.49 6.21
CA VAL A 123 25.18 -14.49 6.33
C VAL A 123 24.10 -14.24 5.28
N ALA A 124 23.64 -13.00 5.13
CA ALA A 124 22.62 -12.62 4.16
C ALA A 124 23.07 -12.91 2.72
N TRP A 125 24.31 -12.55 2.37
CA TRP A 125 24.88 -12.86 1.07
C TRP A 125 24.96 -14.37 0.81
N PHE A 126 25.42 -15.16 1.77
CA PHE A 126 25.48 -16.62 1.62
C PHE A 126 24.10 -17.24 1.43
N LEU A 127 23.09 -16.75 2.16
CA LEU A 127 21.70 -17.19 2.00
C LEU A 127 21.15 -16.84 0.61
N GLY A 128 21.55 -15.68 0.06
CA GLY A 128 21.27 -15.31 -1.33
C GLY A 128 21.88 -16.29 -2.34
N VAL A 129 23.16 -16.64 -2.17
CA VAL A 129 23.83 -17.66 -3.01
C VAL A 129 23.11 -18.99 -2.91
N PHE A 130 22.73 -19.41 -1.69
CA PHE A 130 21.99 -20.64 -1.47
C PHE A 130 20.60 -20.62 -2.14
N LEU A 131 19.95 -19.47 -2.18
CA LEU A 131 18.63 -19.32 -2.79
C LEU A 131 18.67 -19.63 -4.30
N GLY A 132 19.69 -19.13 -5.00
CA GLY A 132 19.94 -19.42 -6.41
C GLY A 132 20.49 -20.84 -6.64
N ASP A 133 21.72 -21.08 -6.19
CA ASP A 133 22.50 -22.27 -6.57
C ASP A 133 22.56 -23.38 -5.50
N GLY A 134 21.96 -23.17 -4.34
CA GLY A 134 21.96 -24.15 -3.24
C GLY A 134 20.99 -25.31 -3.46
N TYR A 135 21.30 -26.49 -2.91
CA TYR A 135 20.45 -27.67 -3.02
C TYR A 135 20.52 -28.59 -1.80
N PHE A 136 19.36 -29.11 -1.39
CA PHE A 136 19.23 -30.17 -0.39
C PHE A 136 19.33 -31.53 -1.08
N HIS A 137 20.43 -32.23 -0.86
CA HIS A 137 20.64 -33.56 -1.40
C HIS A 137 20.27 -34.63 -0.35
N ASN A 138 19.14 -35.30 -0.56
CA ASN A 138 18.66 -36.39 0.28
C ASN A 138 19.48 -37.67 0.01
N ARG A 139 20.27 -38.11 0.98
CA ARG A 139 21.01 -39.38 0.95
C ARG A 139 20.34 -40.38 1.88
N SER A 140 20.60 -41.67 1.68
CA SER A 140 20.09 -42.72 2.57
C SER A 140 20.57 -42.48 4.01
N GLY A 141 19.68 -41.96 4.86
CA GLY A 141 19.92 -41.72 6.29
C GLY A 141 20.35 -40.29 6.68
N TYR A 142 20.58 -39.36 5.75
CA TYR A 142 20.88 -37.96 6.08
C TYR A 142 20.67 -36.99 4.91
N VAL A 143 20.56 -35.70 5.20
CA VAL A 143 20.47 -34.63 4.20
C VAL A 143 21.79 -33.88 4.14
N SER A 144 22.33 -33.69 2.93
CA SER A 144 23.50 -32.84 2.68
C SER A 144 23.13 -31.55 1.96
N VAL A 145 23.94 -30.51 2.16
CA VAL A 145 23.82 -29.22 1.45
C VAL A 145 24.94 -29.15 0.42
N GLU A 146 24.58 -28.84 -0.82
CA GLU A 146 25.49 -28.62 -1.94
C GLU A 146 25.17 -27.25 -2.58
N ILE A 147 26.15 -26.59 -3.16
CA ILE A 147 25.97 -25.30 -3.88
C ILE A 147 26.60 -25.47 -5.27
N ALA A 148 25.84 -25.26 -6.33
CA ALA A 148 26.37 -25.26 -7.70
C ALA A 148 27.31 -24.06 -7.89
N VAL A 149 28.39 -24.24 -8.66
CA VAL A 149 29.35 -23.16 -8.94
C VAL A 149 29.93 -23.29 -10.35
N ASP A 150 30.24 -22.15 -10.97
CA ASP A 150 31.09 -22.06 -12.16
C ASP A 150 32.56 -21.98 -11.74
N ARG A 151 33.32 -23.07 -11.91
CA ARG A 151 34.76 -23.11 -11.59
C ARG A 151 35.61 -22.04 -12.28
N SER A 152 35.11 -21.41 -13.35
CA SER A 152 35.83 -20.32 -14.00
C SER A 152 35.79 -19.02 -13.19
N ASP A 153 34.83 -18.89 -12.27
CA ASP A 153 34.71 -17.78 -11.32
C ASP A 153 35.36 -18.15 -9.97
N GLN A 154 36.67 -18.37 -9.98
CA GLN A 154 37.41 -18.82 -8.80
C GLN A 154 37.26 -17.86 -7.61
N ALA A 155 37.16 -16.55 -7.87
CA ALA A 155 36.98 -15.55 -6.82
C ALA A 155 35.64 -15.74 -6.08
N LEU A 156 34.56 -16.01 -6.81
CA LEU A 156 33.27 -16.34 -6.20
C LEU A 156 33.34 -17.64 -5.40
N VAL A 157 33.97 -18.67 -5.96
CA VAL A 157 34.15 -19.97 -5.27
C VAL A 157 34.89 -19.81 -3.94
N ASP A 158 36.00 -19.06 -3.95
CA ASP A 158 36.81 -18.81 -2.75
C ASP A 158 36.03 -17.99 -1.71
N GLU A 159 35.23 -17.03 -2.15
CA GLU A 159 34.38 -16.23 -1.28
C GLU A 159 33.27 -17.06 -0.61
N ILE A 160 32.59 -17.95 -1.35
CA ILE A 160 31.60 -18.88 -0.78
C ILE A 160 32.26 -19.78 0.28
N ILE A 161 33.47 -20.28 0.01
CA ILE A 161 34.23 -21.10 0.96
C ILE A 161 34.60 -20.29 2.22
N ARG A 162 35.07 -19.05 2.05
CA ARG A 162 35.42 -18.15 3.15
C ARG A 162 34.21 -17.93 4.05
N VAL A 163 33.09 -17.47 3.49
CA VAL A 163 31.86 -17.17 4.25
C VAL A 163 31.29 -18.43 4.89
N GLY A 164 31.27 -19.55 4.17
CA GLY A 164 30.85 -20.85 4.74
C GLY A 164 31.67 -21.25 5.96
N ARG A 165 32.99 -21.01 5.94
CA ARG A 165 33.87 -21.30 7.07
C ARG A 165 33.70 -20.31 8.22
N GLU A 166 33.72 -19.01 7.92
CA GLU A 166 33.78 -17.95 8.93
C GLU A 166 32.41 -17.70 9.59
N SER A 167 31.33 -17.71 8.82
CA SER A 167 29.98 -17.40 9.33
C SER A 167 29.18 -18.63 9.74
N PHE A 168 29.47 -19.81 9.18
CA PHE A 168 28.72 -21.04 9.47
C PHE A 168 29.58 -22.17 10.08
N GLY A 169 30.91 -22.03 10.10
CA GLY A 169 31.81 -23.07 10.58
C GLY A 169 31.90 -24.31 9.68
N ILE A 170 31.63 -24.15 8.39
CA ILE A 170 31.51 -25.27 7.43
C ILE A 170 32.68 -25.25 6.45
N GLU A 171 33.37 -26.39 6.36
CA GLU A 171 34.44 -26.59 5.39
C GLU A 171 33.88 -27.02 4.02
N LEU A 172 33.44 -26.06 3.22
CA LEU A 172 33.08 -26.28 1.81
C LEU A 172 34.32 -26.59 0.97
N ARG A 173 34.18 -27.55 0.06
CA ARG A 173 35.23 -27.97 -0.88
C ARG A 173 34.65 -28.19 -2.26
N LEU A 174 35.40 -27.80 -3.29
CA LEU A 174 35.03 -28.09 -4.67
C LEU A 174 35.01 -29.60 -4.90
N ALA A 175 33.89 -30.10 -5.41
CA ALA A 175 33.74 -31.51 -5.76
C ALA A 175 34.65 -31.88 -6.94
N THR A 176 34.87 -33.18 -7.13
CA THR A 176 35.73 -33.71 -8.21
C THR A 176 35.23 -33.37 -9.61
N ASP A 177 33.94 -33.15 -9.79
CA ASP A 177 33.35 -32.69 -11.05
C ASP A 177 33.62 -31.20 -11.35
N GLY A 178 34.05 -30.42 -10.33
CA GLY A 178 34.32 -29.00 -10.45
C GLY A 178 33.08 -28.14 -10.68
N GLN A 179 31.87 -28.65 -10.39
CA GLN A 179 30.61 -27.95 -10.67
C GLN A 179 29.82 -27.61 -9.40
N ARG A 180 30.31 -28.03 -8.23
CA ARG A 180 29.62 -27.80 -6.95
C ARG A 180 30.58 -27.76 -5.78
N LEU A 181 30.20 -27.00 -4.76
CA LEU A 181 30.76 -27.02 -3.43
C LEU A 181 30.00 -28.01 -2.56
N THR A 182 30.74 -28.83 -1.83
CA THR A 182 30.20 -29.84 -0.92
C THR A 182 30.93 -29.80 0.41
N ALA A 183 30.26 -30.20 1.48
CA ALA A 183 30.88 -30.38 2.79
C ALA A 183 30.38 -31.66 3.46
N LYS A 184 31.19 -32.20 4.38
CA LYS A 184 30.76 -33.31 5.24
C LYS A 184 29.96 -32.76 6.43
N ARG A 185 29.04 -33.58 6.96
CA ARG A 185 28.26 -33.27 8.19
C ARG A 185 27.44 -31.98 8.10
N THR A 186 26.93 -31.63 6.93
CA THR A 186 26.04 -30.46 6.74
C THR A 186 24.61 -30.71 7.24
N GLY A 187 24.35 -31.76 8.03
CA GLY A 187 23.03 -32.00 8.61
C GLY A 187 22.59 -30.82 9.49
N ALA A 188 23.53 -30.28 10.27
CA ALA A 188 23.41 -29.07 11.09
C ALA A 188 22.96 -27.85 10.25
N LEU A 189 23.65 -27.61 9.13
CA LEU A 189 23.29 -26.56 8.19
C LEU A 189 21.94 -26.79 7.52
N ALA A 190 21.63 -28.04 7.12
CA ALA A 190 20.40 -28.35 6.40
C ALA A 190 19.16 -27.96 7.23
N THR A 191 19.07 -28.40 8.48
CA THR A 191 17.91 -28.01 9.30
C THR A 191 17.95 -26.54 9.71
N PHE A 192 19.13 -25.91 9.81
CA PHE A 192 19.20 -24.46 10.00
C PHE A 192 18.58 -23.71 8.82
N LEU A 193 18.96 -24.05 7.60
CA LEU A 193 18.38 -23.45 6.39
C LEU A 193 16.87 -23.73 6.31
N ASP A 194 16.44 -24.95 6.66
CA ASP A 194 15.03 -25.32 6.71
C ASP A 194 14.23 -24.47 7.71
N LEU A 195 14.69 -24.37 8.95
CA LEU A 195 14.04 -23.60 10.02
C LEU A 195 13.92 -22.11 9.68
N ASN A 196 14.89 -21.57 8.94
CA ASN A 196 14.92 -20.16 8.54
C ASN A 196 14.29 -19.92 7.16
N GLY A 197 13.53 -20.88 6.62
CA GLY A 197 12.66 -20.68 5.45
C GLY A 197 13.29 -20.95 4.08
N PHE A 198 14.50 -21.53 4.03
CA PHE A 198 15.20 -21.80 2.75
C PHE A 198 14.97 -23.20 2.20
N ARG A 199 14.11 -24.02 2.81
CA ARG A 199 13.78 -25.34 2.26
C ARG A 199 13.04 -25.24 0.94
N GLY A 200 13.38 -26.14 0.02
CA GLY A 200 12.73 -26.24 -1.27
C GLY A 200 13.69 -26.63 -2.37
N ASN A 201 13.16 -26.66 -3.59
CA ASN A 201 13.94 -26.81 -4.81
C ASN A 201 13.83 -25.54 -5.69
N ALA A 202 14.42 -25.58 -6.87
CA ALA A 202 14.44 -24.46 -7.81
C ALA A 202 13.05 -23.91 -8.19
N LEU A 203 11.96 -24.66 -7.98
CA LEU A 203 10.58 -24.26 -8.26
C LEU A 203 9.80 -23.81 -7.02
N THR A 204 10.29 -24.06 -5.81
CA THR A 204 9.50 -23.89 -4.57
C THR A 204 10.12 -22.97 -3.53
N LYS A 205 11.42 -22.69 -3.61
CA LYS A 205 12.09 -21.78 -2.67
C LYS A 205 11.46 -20.38 -2.71
N ARG A 206 11.42 -19.71 -1.56
CA ARG A 206 10.88 -18.35 -1.41
C ARG A 206 11.83 -17.52 -0.57
N LEU A 207 11.72 -16.20 -0.62
CA LEU A 207 12.31 -15.37 0.42
C LEU A 207 11.45 -15.49 1.69
N PRO A 208 12.07 -15.70 2.87
CA PRO A 208 11.33 -15.68 4.12
C PRO A 208 10.89 -14.26 4.46
N ASP A 209 9.76 -14.10 5.17
CA ASP A 209 9.14 -12.80 5.44
C ASP A 209 10.08 -11.80 6.14
N TRP A 210 10.96 -12.30 7.02
CA TRP A 210 11.94 -11.48 7.72
C TRP A 210 12.98 -10.85 6.77
N ALA A 211 13.21 -11.41 5.58
CA ALA A 211 14.18 -10.87 4.61
C ALA A 211 13.81 -9.44 4.16
N PHE A 212 12.52 -9.11 4.15
CA PHE A 212 12.01 -7.78 3.79
C PHE A 212 12.21 -6.74 4.90
N SER A 213 12.50 -7.18 6.12
CA SER A 213 12.69 -6.34 7.31
C SER A 213 14.16 -6.21 7.73
N LEU A 214 15.09 -6.82 6.99
CA LEU A 214 16.53 -6.66 7.23
C LEU A 214 16.99 -5.23 6.97
N PRO A 215 18.07 -4.73 7.59
CA PRO A 215 18.65 -3.43 7.24
C PRO A 215 19.12 -3.41 5.78
N LEU A 216 19.22 -2.21 5.19
CA LEU A 216 19.52 -2.04 3.77
C LEU A 216 20.78 -2.80 3.32
N SER A 217 21.87 -2.75 4.09
CA SER A 217 23.12 -3.46 3.75
C SER A 217 22.90 -4.97 3.57
N GLN A 218 22.10 -5.58 4.44
CA GLN A 218 21.82 -7.00 4.43
C GLN A 218 20.86 -7.39 3.32
N ARG A 219 19.85 -6.55 3.01
CA ARG A 219 19.00 -6.75 1.81
C ARG A 219 19.82 -6.72 0.53
N LEU A 220 20.73 -5.75 0.42
CA LEU A 220 21.64 -5.63 -0.72
C LEU A 220 22.63 -6.79 -0.80
N ALA A 221 23.13 -7.28 0.34
CA ALA A 221 24.00 -8.45 0.41
C ALA A 221 23.26 -9.72 -0.03
N LEU A 222 22.04 -9.94 0.45
CA LEU A 222 21.19 -11.08 0.05
C LEU A 222 20.86 -11.06 -1.45
N LEU A 223 20.48 -9.90 -1.99
CA LEU A 223 20.31 -9.71 -3.43
C LEU A 223 21.62 -9.96 -4.19
N GLY A 224 22.76 -9.54 -3.61
CA GLY A 224 24.10 -9.77 -4.14
C GLY A 224 24.44 -11.23 -4.29
N GLY A 225 24.18 -12.04 -3.26
CA GLY A 225 24.41 -13.48 -3.32
C GLY A 225 23.55 -14.16 -4.38
N LEU A 226 22.26 -13.80 -4.44
CA LEU A 226 21.36 -14.32 -5.47
C LEU A 226 21.81 -13.91 -6.88
N PHE A 227 22.32 -12.69 -7.04
CA PHE A 227 22.83 -12.20 -8.32
C PHE A 227 24.18 -12.80 -8.72
N ASP A 228 25.04 -13.12 -7.75
CA ASP A 228 26.29 -13.84 -8.02
C ASP A 228 26.02 -15.27 -8.52
N ALA A 229 24.97 -15.92 -8.02
CA ALA A 229 24.48 -17.20 -8.48
C ALA A 229 23.80 -17.10 -9.87
N ASP A 230 22.64 -16.45 -9.94
CA ASP A 230 21.73 -16.49 -11.10
C ASP A 230 21.67 -15.18 -11.91
N GLY A 231 22.44 -14.17 -11.53
CA GLY A 231 22.41 -12.85 -12.16
C GLY A 231 23.28 -12.74 -13.39
N HIS A 232 22.80 -11.97 -14.37
CA HIS A 232 23.55 -11.58 -15.55
C HIS A 232 23.40 -10.10 -15.85
N VAL A 233 24.51 -9.42 -16.12
CA VAL A 233 24.49 -8.03 -16.64
C VAL A 233 24.48 -8.08 -18.16
N ARG A 234 23.42 -7.59 -18.81
CA ARG A 234 23.38 -7.44 -20.26
C ARG A 234 24.15 -6.19 -20.66
N ASP A 235 24.99 -6.33 -21.68
CA ASP A 235 25.82 -5.25 -22.20
C ASP A 235 25.32 -4.84 -23.58
N HIS A 236 24.30 -3.99 -23.62
CA HIS A 236 23.77 -3.43 -24.88
C HIS A 236 24.26 -1.98 -25.05
N PRO A 237 24.61 -1.53 -26.29
CA PRO A 237 25.19 -0.21 -26.53
C PRO A 237 24.41 1.00 -25.99
N THR A 238 23.08 0.85 -25.84
CA THR A 238 22.16 1.92 -25.44
C THR A 238 21.60 1.76 -24.03
N SER A 239 21.71 0.57 -23.43
CA SER A 239 21.17 0.27 -22.10
C SER A 239 21.94 -0.91 -21.50
N LYS A 240 22.51 -0.75 -20.32
CA LYS A 240 22.92 -1.91 -19.52
C LYS A 240 21.84 -2.15 -18.50
N ASP A 241 21.40 -3.39 -18.38
CA ASP A 241 20.49 -3.81 -17.33
C ASP A 241 20.98 -5.12 -16.70
N ALA A 242 20.67 -5.28 -15.42
CA ALA A 242 20.90 -6.52 -14.70
C ALA A 242 19.65 -7.38 -14.85
N VAL A 243 19.83 -8.68 -15.01
CA VAL A 243 18.72 -9.63 -15.20
C VAL A 243 18.93 -10.77 -14.22
N LEU A 244 17.89 -11.08 -13.47
CA LEU A 244 17.77 -12.32 -12.72
C LEU A 244 16.86 -13.27 -13.50
N THR A 245 17.23 -14.53 -13.55
CA THR A 245 16.46 -15.58 -14.21
C THR A 245 16.16 -16.69 -13.21
N SER A 246 14.91 -17.14 -13.15
CA SER A 246 14.53 -18.28 -12.32
C SER A 246 13.40 -19.09 -12.97
N ALA A 247 13.32 -20.38 -12.67
CA ALA A 247 12.16 -21.20 -13.04
C ALA A 247 10.97 -21.00 -12.08
N ASN A 248 11.15 -20.24 -11.00
CA ASN A 248 10.16 -19.99 -9.96
C ASN A 248 9.62 -18.56 -10.03
N VAL A 249 8.39 -18.42 -10.51
CA VAL A 249 7.71 -17.13 -10.61
C VAL A 249 7.48 -16.47 -9.25
N ALA A 250 7.14 -17.26 -8.23
CA ALA A 250 6.86 -16.74 -6.88
C ALA A 250 8.11 -16.13 -6.26
N LEU A 251 9.27 -16.77 -6.43
CA LEU A 251 10.56 -16.20 -6.03
C LEU A 251 10.87 -14.90 -6.79
N MET A 252 10.56 -14.81 -8.09
CA MET A 252 10.77 -13.57 -8.84
C MET A 252 9.87 -12.42 -8.35
N HIS A 253 8.66 -12.72 -7.88
CA HIS A 253 7.82 -11.72 -7.21
C HIS A 253 8.41 -11.28 -5.87
N ASP A 254 8.88 -12.21 -5.03
CA ASP A 254 9.56 -11.86 -3.77
C ASP A 254 10.77 -10.95 -4.02
N VAL A 255 11.59 -11.31 -5.01
CA VAL A 255 12.79 -10.53 -5.36
C VAL A 255 12.40 -9.16 -5.90
N LYS A 256 11.31 -9.06 -6.69
CA LYS A 256 10.79 -7.80 -7.21
C LYS A 256 10.39 -6.85 -6.06
N GLU A 257 9.75 -7.36 -5.02
CA GLU A 257 9.42 -6.59 -3.82
C GLU A 257 10.68 -6.18 -3.07
N LEU A 258 11.62 -7.11 -2.86
CA LEU A 258 12.86 -6.84 -2.12
C LEU A 258 13.73 -5.77 -2.80
N VAL A 259 13.85 -5.80 -4.14
CA VAL A 259 14.60 -4.78 -4.88
C VAL A 259 13.92 -3.40 -4.79
N ALA A 260 12.59 -3.34 -4.71
CA ALA A 260 11.86 -2.08 -4.52
C ALA A 260 12.18 -1.45 -3.16
N LEU A 261 12.26 -2.25 -2.09
CA LEU A 261 12.69 -1.80 -0.74
C LEU A 261 14.17 -1.38 -0.66
N CYS A 262 14.94 -1.65 -1.71
CA CYS A 262 16.33 -1.21 -1.84
C CYS A 262 16.48 0.00 -2.78
N GLY A 263 15.39 0.63 -3.22
CA GLY A 263 15.44 1.73 -4.19
C GLY A 263 15.91 1.30 -5.59
N ILE A 264 15.81 0.00 -5.91
CA ILE A 264 16.21 -0.56 -7.22
C ILE A 264 14.94 -0.75 -8.06
N GLY A 265 14.90 -0.12 -9.23
CA GLY A 265 13.77 -0.25 -10.14
C GLY A 265 13.78 -1.60 -10.86
N SER A 266 12.62 -2.20 -11.09
CA SER A 266 12.49 -3.47 -11.80
C SER A 266 11.40 -3.43 -12.88
N SER A 267 11.47 -4.35 -13.84
CA SER A 267 10.36 -4.61 -14.77
C SER A 267 9.25 -5.41 -14.09
N SER A 268 8.13 -5.63 -14.80
CA SER A 268 7.27 -6.80 -14.54
C SER A 268 8.08 -8.09 -14.66
N VAL A 269 7.61 -9.17 -14.02
CA VAL A 269 8.18 -10.50 -14.21
C VAL A 269 7.84 -10.95 -15.63
N ILE A 270 8.85 -11.20 -16.45
CA ILE A 270 8.69 -11.54 -17.88
C ILE A 270 8.77 -13.05 -18.02
N ASP A 271 7.75 -13.68 -18.59
CA ASP A 271 7.79 -15.09 -18.95
C ASP A 271 8.58 -15.31 -20.24
N VAL A 272 9.41 -16.34 -20.23
CA VAL A 272 10.20 -16.77 -21.38
C VAL A 272 10.03 -18.27 -21.52
N SER A 273 9.23 -18.68 -22.50
CA SER A 273 8.96 -20.08 -22.78
C SER A 273 9.73 -20.54 -24.02
N ASN A 274 10.51 -21.60 -23.88
CA ASN A 274 11.25 -22.24 -24.96
C ASN A 274 10.95 -23.74 -25.03
N ARG A 275 10.99 -24.32 -26.22
CA ARG A 275 10.91 -25.79 -26.36
C ARG A 275 12.15 -26.44 -25.76
N HIS A 276 11.98 -27.55 -25.06
CA HIS A 276 13.09 -28.29 -24.49
C HIS A 276 13.99 -28.81 -25.63
N PRO A 277 15.33 -28.61 -25.56
CA PRO A 277 16.24 -28.92 -26.68
C PRO A 277 16.21 -30.38 -27.13
N HIS A 278 15.84 -31.29 -26.24
CA HIS A 278 15.87 -32.74 -26.46
C HIS A 278 14.49 -33.41 -26.38
N ASP A 279 13.43 -32.63 -26.12
CA ASP A 279 12.06 -33.16 -26.00
C ASP A 279 11.07 -32.14 -26.59
N PRO A 280 10.62 -32.33 -27.85
CA PRO A 280 9.77 -31.37 -28.55
C PRO A 280 8.41 -31.11 -27.88
N GLU A 281 7.92 -32.07 -27.08
CA GLU A 281 6.63 -32.00 -26.39
C GLU A 281 6.72 -31.24 -25.05
N ARG A 282 7.95 -31.01 -24.56
CA ARG A 282 8.18 -30.34 -23.28
C ARG A 282 8.54 -28.88 -23.50
N THR A 283 7.77 -27.98 -22.90
CA THR A 283 8.09 -26.54 -22.87
C THR A 283 8.74 -26.21 -21.53
N LEU A 284 9.85 -25.48 -21.56
CA LEU A 284 10.50 -24.92 -20.38
C LEU A 284 10.14 -23.44 -20.29
N THR A 285 9.52 -23.04 -19.19
CA THR A 285 9.25 -21.64 -18.87
C THR A 285 10.25 -21.17 -17.82
N ALA A 286 10.92 -20.07 -18.11
CA ALA A 286 11.74 -19.33 -17.18
C ALA A 286 11.19 -17.91 -17.03
N TYR A 287 11.48 -17.27 -15.91
CA TYR A 287 11.00 -15.94 -15.58
C TYR A 287 12.20 -15.01 -15.46
N HIS A 288 12.12 -13.87 -16.13
CA HIS A 288 13.15 -12.84 -16.13
C HIS A 288 12.68 -11.62 -15.36
N LEU A 289 13.49 -11.17 -14.41
CA LEU A 289 13.32 -9.88 -13.75
C LEU A 289 14.45 -8.96 -14.16
N ARG A 290 14.13 -7.87 -14.88
CA ARG A 290 15.12 -6.88 -15.32
C ARG A 290 15.22 -5.76 -14.30
N LEU A 291 16.44 -5.45 -13.87
CA LEU A 291 16.77 -4.45 -12.88
C LEU A 291 17.37 -3.19 -13.54
N SER A 292 16.92 -2.04 -13.05
CA SER A 292 17.21 -0.71 -13.56
C SER A 292 17.44 0.28 -12.41
N GLY A 293 17.66 1.55 -12.72
CA GLY A 293 17.98 2.55 -11.68
C GLY A 293 19.32 2.28 -11.01
N ASN A 294 19.31 2.14 -9.68
CA ASN A 294 20.49 2.03 -8.79
C ASN A 294 20.92 0.58 -8.49
N PHE A 295 20.56 -0.40 -9.31
CA PHE A 295 21.02 -1.80 -9.21
C PHE A 295 22.57 -1.98 -9.12
N ASP A 296 23.39 -0.94 -9.35
CA ASP A 296 24.83 -0.96 -9.09
C ASP A 296 25.20 -1.07 -7.61
N GLN A 297 24.25 -0.80 -6.71
CA GLN A 297 24.42 -0.97 -5.26
C GLN A 297 24.19 -2.41 -4.77
N ILE A 298 23.77 -3.34 -5.65
CA ILE A 298 23.60 -4.74 -5.29
C ILE A 298 24.94 -5.28 -4.75
N GLY A 299 24.92 -5.91 -3.59
CA GLY A 299 26.11 -6.37 -2.86
C GLY A 299 26.78 -7.61 -3.45
N CYS A 300 26.98 -7.64 -4.77
CA CYS A 300 27.69 -8.71 -5.46
C CYS A 300 29.15 -8.74 -5.01
N ARG A 301 29.71 -9.94 -4.92
CA ARG A 301 31.10 -10.19 -4.51
C ARG A 301 31.92 -10.84 -5.60
N SER A 302 31.30 -11.38 -6.67
CA SER A 302 32.03 -11.81 -7.85
C SER A 302 32.60 -10.60 -8.62
N PRO A 303 33.93 -10.50 -8.80
CA PRO A 303 34.54 -9.47 -9.65
C PRO A 303 33.98 -9.47 -11.08
N ARG A 304 33.69 -10.67 -11.61
CA ARG A 304 33.09 -10.85 -12.94
C ARG A 304 31.73 -10.16 -13.06
N ARG A 305 30.98 -10.05 -11.97
CA ARG A 305 29.69 -9.35 -11.90
C ARG A 305 29.87 -7.86 -11.61
N THR A 306 30.61 -7.51 -10.57
CA THR A 306 30.79 -6.11 -10.12
C THR A 306 31.43 -5.22 -11.18
N ASP A 307 32.41 -5.73 -11.95
CA ASP A 307 33.06 -5.02 -13.05
C ASP A 307 32.10 -4.58 -14.17
N ARG A 308 30.92 -5.21 -14.25
CA ARG A 308 29.91 -4.94 -15.28
C ARG A 308 28.78 -4.07 -14.76
N LEU A 309 28.48 -4.09 -13.46
CA LEU A 309 27.40 -3.30 -12.84
C LEU A 309 27.62 -1.78 -13.00
N GLY A 310 28.85 -1.28 -12.77
CA GLY A 310 29.16 0.16 -12.75
C GLY A 310 29.29 0.88 -14.10
N LYS A 311 29.15 0.21 -15.24
CA LYS A 311 29.54 0.75 -16.57
C LYS A 311 28.40 1.40 -17.37
N ARG A 312 27.49 2.17 -16.77
CA ARG A 312 26.33 2.76 -17.49
C ARG A 312 26.65 4.11 -18.15
N LYS A 313 26.13 4.31 -19.37
CA LYS A 313 26.19 5.59 -20.10
C LYS A 313 24.96 6.49 -19.88
N PHE A 314 23.81 5.92 -19.55
CA PHE A 314 22.53 6.63 -19.35
C PHE A 314 21.78 6.09 -18.13
N ARG A 315 21.07 6.98 -17.41
CA ARG A 315 20.16 6.65 -16.31
C ARG A 315 18.77 7.27 -16.58
N HIS A 316 17.71 6.49 -16.37
CA HIS A 316 16.34 7.03 -16.38
C HIS A 316 16.10 7.80 -15.07
N SER A 317 15.55 9.01 -15.19
CA SER A 317 15.16 9.84 -14.05
C SER A 317 13.65 9.89 -13.96
N TYR A 318 13.09 9.57 -12.79
CA TYR A 318 11.68 9.77 -12.46
C TYR A 318 11.42 11.12 -11.80
N ARG A 319 12.43 12.00 -11.79
CA ARG A 319 12.49 13.24 -11.00
C ARG A 319 12.65 14.49 -11.85
N SER A 320 12.79 14.35 -13.17
CA SER A 320 13.03 15.49 -14.01
C SER A 320 12.47 15.29 -15.41
N ALA A 321 11.94 16.38 -15.96
CA ALA A 321 11.65 16.54 -17.37
C ALA A 321 12.29 17.86 -17.82
N LYS A 322 13.07 17.82 -18.90
CA LYS A 322 13.85 18.98 -19.34
C LYS A 322 12.92 20.15 -19.72
N GLY A 323 13.18 21.33 -19.16
CA GLY A 323 12.45 22.56 -19.51
C GLY A 323 11.08 22.71 -18.82
N THR A 324 10.84 22.00 -17.71
CA THR A 324 9.58 22.05 -16.95
C THR A 324 9.81 22.26 -15.45
N SER A 325 8.74 22.55 -14.70
CA SER A 325 8.77 22.63 -13.23
C SER A 325 8.77 21.26 -12.52
N PHE A 326 8.88 20.17 -13.27
CA PHE A 326 8.67 18.80 -12.77
C PHE A 326 9.53 18.47 -11.54
N ALA A 327 10.81 18.85 -11.57
CA ALA A 327 11.74 18.56 -10.47
C ALA A 327 11.33 19.17 -9.14
N ALA A 328 10.56 20.27 -9.15
CA ALA A 328 10.05 20.90 -7.93
C ALA A 328 9.03 20.02 -7.19
N HIS A 329 8.44 19.01 -7.83
CA HIS A 329 7.44 18.12 -7.23
C HIS A 329 8.02 16.77 -6.80
N THR A 330 9.33 16.57 -6.97
CA THR A 330 9.98 15.29 -6.68
C THR A 330 11.03 15.42 -5.59
N SER A 331 11.48 14.30 -5.04
CA SER A 331 12.54 14.24 -4.02
C SER A 331 13.42 13.03 -4.26
N GLU A 332 14.31 12.73 -3.31
CA GLU A 332 15.08 11.48 -3.32
C GLU A 332 14.25 10.22 -3.04
N MET A 333 13.01 10.35 -2.58
CA MET A 333 12.12 9.22 -2.33
C MET A 333 10.85 9.28 -3.19
N LEU A 334 10.49 10.44 -3.75
CA LEU A 334 9.31 10.66 -4.57
C LEU A 334 9.65 10.91 -6.04
N GLY A 335 9.00 10.16 -6.94
CA GLY A 335 9.05 10.40 -8.39
C GLY A 335 7.68 10.20 -9.05
N PHE A 336 7.57 10.48 -10.35
CA PHE A 336 6.34 10.25 -11.10
C PHE A 336 6.59 9.43 -12.37
N VAL A 337 5.67 8.53 -12.68
CA VAL A 337 5.69 7.66 -13.86
C VAL A 337 4.35 7.72 -14.59
N ARG A 338 4.37 7.46 -15.90
CA ARG A 338 3.14 7.41 -16.68
C ARG A 338 2.41 6.09 -16.43
N ILE A 339 1.10 6.18 -16.23
CA ILE A 339 0.22 5.02 -16.27
C ILE A 339 0.28 4.41 -17.68
N GLU A 340 0.55 3.11 -17.74
CA GLU A 340 0.69 2.33 -18.97
C GLU A 340 -0.61 1.62 -19.33
N SER A 341 -1.36 1.14 -18.33
CA SER A 341 -2.68 0.54 -18.52
C SER A 341 -3.55 0.64 -17.28
N ILE A 342 -4.86 0.68 -17.48
CA ILE A 342 -5.89 0.56 -16.44
C ILE A 342 -6.91 -0.46 -16.94
N VAL A 343 -7.09 -1.57 -16.22
CA VAL A 343 -8.01 -2.64 -16.61
C VAL A 343 -8.92 -3.02 -15.44
N SER A 344 -10.20 -3.30 -15.73
CA SER A 344 -11.09 -3.88 -14.71
C SER A 344 -10.67 -5.32 -14.45
N ALA A 345 -10.39 -5.64 -13.18
CA ALA A 345 -9.93 -6.95 -12.72
C ALA A 345 -11.08 -7.80 -12.13
N GLY A 346 -12.32 -7.28 -12.15
CA GLY A 346 -13.48 -7.95 -11.58
C GLY A 346 -13.88 -7.37 -10.22
N ILE A 347 -14.69 -8.11 -9.48
CA ILE A 347 -15.21 -7.72 -8.17
C ILE A 347 -14.52 -8.54 -7.11
N GLU A 348 -13.87 -7.88 -6.17
CA GLU A 348 -13.18 -8.52 -5.04
C GLU A 348 -13.42 -7.75 -3.74
N PRO A 349 -13.24 -8.39 -2.57
CA PRO A 349 -13.23 -7.71 -1.28
C PRO A 349 -12.11 -6.66 -1.21
N VAL A 350 -12.47 -5.43 -0.88
CA VAL A 350 -11.54 -4.30 -0.73
C VAL A 350 -11.25 -4.06 0.73
N TYR A 351 -9.97 -3.82 1.02
CA TYR A 351 -9.49 -3.53 2.35
C TYR A 351 -8.86 -2.14 2.36
N ASP A 352 -9.24 -1.35 3.34
CA ASP A 352 -8.74 0.01 3.51
C ASP A 352 -8.06 0.11 4.87
N ILE A 353 -7.03 0.95 4.95
CA ILE A 353 -6.35 1.30 6.19
C ILE A 353 -6.42 2.80 6.42
N GLU A 354 -6.46 3.19 7.69
CA GLU A 354 -6.33 4.57 8.11
C GLU A 354 -4.92 4.80 8.65
N VAL A 355 -4.19 5.71 8.03
CA VAL A 355 -2.84 6.09 8.45
C VAL A 355 -2.86 7.43 9.18
N GLU A 356 -2.17 7.48 10.32
CA GLU A 356 -2.00 8.69 11.14
C GLU A 356 -1.21 9.77 10.39
N GLY A 357 -1.47 11.04 10.69
CA GLY A 357 -0.71 12.17 10.17
C GLY A 357 -1.16 12.55 8.76
N HIS A 358 -0.37 12.21 7.74
CA HIS A 358 -0.59 12.70 6.37
C HIS A 358 -1.67 11.93 5.59
N HIS A 359 -2.31 10.93 6.20
CA HIS A 359 -3.43 10.15 5.64
C HIS A 359 -3.15 9.52 4.27
N ASN A 360 -1.89 9.19 4.02
CA ASN A 360 -1.45 8.54 2.80
C ASN A 360 -0.37 7.50 3.12
N PHE A 361 -0.14 6.58 2.20
CA PHE A 361 0.84 5.52 2.36
C PHE A 361 1.34 5.01 1.01
N VAL A 362 2.39 4.21 1.07
CA VAL A 362 2.94 3.50 -0.08
C VAL A 362 2.33 2.11 -0.17
N ALA A 363 1.69 1.80 -1.30
CA ALA A 363 1.17 0.47 -1.62
C ALA A 363 1.68 0.07 -3.01
N GLU A 364 2.28 -1.12 -3.14
CA GLU A 364 2.88 -1.61 -4.40
C GLU A 364 3.82 -0.59 -5.10
N GLY A 365 4.47 0.27 -4.30
CA GLY A 365 5.34 1.34 -4.76
C GLY A 365 4.63 2.60 -5.27
N PHE A 366 3.30 2.67 -5.24
CA PHE A 366 2.50 3.87 -5.52
C PHE A 366 2.24 4.66 -4.23
N VAL A 367 2.15 5.98 -4.34
CA VAL A 367 1.69 6.83 -3.23
C VAL A 367 0.18 7.00 -3.35
N VAL A 368 -0.54 6.45 -2.37
CA VAL A 368 -2.00 6.40 -2.33
C VAL A 368 -2.51 7.05 -1.04
N HIS A 369 -3.73 7.57 -1.05
CA HIS A 369 -4.36 8.16 0.14
C HIS A 369 -5.30 7.16 0.80
N ASN A 370 -5.64 7.36 2.08
CA ASN A 370 -6.76 6.66 2.69
C ASN A 370 -8.00 6.82 1.78
N SER A 371 -8.52 5.71 1.25
CA SER A 371 -9.89 5.58 0.74
C SER A 371 -10.86 5.78 1.91
N GLU A 372 -12.02 6.39 1.64
CA GLU A 372 -13.10 6.73 2.58
C GLU A 372 -12.94 6.25 4.04
N VAL A 373 -12.93 7.22 4.97
CA VAL A 373 -12.73 7.04 6.42
C VAL A 373 -13.40 5.76 6.95
N VAL A 374 -12.59 4.74 7.16
CA VAL A 374 -13.02 3.47 7.74
C VAL A 374 -13.08 3.59 9.26
N PHE A 375 -14.22 4.04 9.77
CA PHE A 375 -14.63 3.76 11.15
C PHE A 375 -15.58 2.56 11.20
N HIS A 376 -15.13 1.41 10.70
CA HIS A 376 -15.88 0.15 10.79
C HIS A 376 -15.84 -0.48 12.20
N ARG A 377 -15.10 0.09 13.16
CA ARG A 377 -14.91 -0.53 14.47
C ARG A 377 -16.14 -0.46 15.40
N ASN A 378 -17.14 0.39 15.10
CA ASN A 378 -18.35 0.52 15.92
C ASN A 378 -19.56 -0.25 15.36
N ARG A 379 -19.49 -0.85 14.16
CA ARG A 379 -20.69 -1.38 13.49
C ARG A 379 -21.27 -2.60 14.20
N GLU A 380 -20.45 -3.57 14.62
CA GLU A 380 -20.94 -4.78 15.29
C GLU A 380 -21.59 -4.48 16.66
N ASP A 381 -21.03 -3.54 17.42
CA ASP A 381 -21.58 -3.16 18.74
C ASP A 381 -22.91 -2.41 18.59
N LEU A 382 -22.99 -1.51 17.61
CA LEU A 382 -24.21 -0.77 17.30
C LEU A 382 -25.30 -1.68 16.70
N GLU A 383 -24.92 -2.60 15.80
CA GLU A 383 -25.82 -3.60 15.22
C GLU A 383 -26.39 -4.53 16.29
N ARG A 384 -25.58 -4.94 17.29
CA ARG A 384 -26.06 -5.73 18.44
C ARG A 384 -27.10 -4.98 19.28
N LEU A 385 -27.02 -3.66 19.33
CA LEU A 385 -28.00 -2.79 19.98
C LEU A 385 -29.18 -2.43 19.08
N GLY A 386 -29.19 -2.90 17.82
CA GLY A 386 -30.20 -2.58 16.82
C GLY A 386 -30.12 -1.15 16.27
N VAL A 387 -29.03 -0.44 16.54
CA VAL A 387 -28.79 0.92 16.04
C VAL A 387 -28.41 0.84 14.57
N ILE A 388 -29.10 1.62 13.73
CA ILE A 388 -28.77 1.78 12.32
C ILE A 388 -27.94 3.05 12.20
N PHE A 389 -26.70 2.92 11.74
CA PHE A 389 -25.85 4.06 11.41
C PHE A 389 -25.16 3.81 10.07
N CYS A 390 -25.57 4.57 9.05
CA CYS A 390 -25.04 4.49 7.69
C CYS A 390 -25.23 5.82 6.95
N ASP A 391 -24.74 5.93 5.72
CA ASP A 391 -25.03 7.05 4.84
C ASP A 391 -26.48 7.01 4.33
N MET A 392 -27.01 8.16 3.92
CA MET A 392 -28.39 8.28 3.43
C MET A 392 -28.68 7.45 2.18
N ASP A 393 -27.72 7.25 1.28
CA ASP A 393 -27.91 6.47 0.05
C ASP A 393 -28.09 4.98 0.38
N THR A 394 -27.31 4.47 1.33
CA THR A 394 -27.48 3.13 1.91
C THR A 394 -28.81 3.02 2.64
N ALA A 395 -29.19 4.01 3.46
CA ALA A 395 -30.44 3.99 4.20
C ALA A 395 -31.69 3.92 3.30
N LEU A 396 -31.69 4.65 2.18
CA LEU A 396 -32.77 4.58 1.20
C LEU A 396 -32.88 3.21 0.52
N ARG A 397 -31.75 2.52 0.34
CA ARG A 397 -31.71 1.21 -0.33
C ARG A 397 -32.11 0.09 0.61
N GLU A 398 -31.59 0.11 1.84
CA GLU A 398 -31.72 -1.00 2.78
C GLU A 398 -32.87 -0.82 3.77
N TYR A 399 -33.22 0.43 4.11
CA TYR A 399 -34.29 0.77 5.06
C TYR A 399 -35.34 1.74 4.46
N PRO A 400 -35.87 1.47 3.24
CA PRO A 400 -36.72 2.42 2.52
C PRO A 400 -37.99 2.79 3.28
N GLU A 401 -38.60 1.85 4.01
CA GLU A 401 -39.83 2.09 4.76
C GLU A 401 -39.61 3.09 5.91
N LEU A 402 -38.48 2.96 6.61
CA LEU A 402 -38.13 3.84 7.72
C LEU A 402 -37.76 5.23 7.21
N VAL A 403 -36.96 5.31 6.14
CA VAL A 403 -36.62 6.61 5.53
C VAL A 403 -37.89 7.29 5.02
N LYS A 404 -38.76 6.59 4.28
CA LYS A 404 -40.00 7.14 3.75
C LYS A 404 -40.96 7.66 4.82
N GLN A 405 -40.95 7.07 6.01
CA GLN A 405 -41.77 7.50 7.14
C GLN A 405 -41.35 8.88 7.67
N TYR A 406 -40.06 9.22 7.63
CA TYR A 406 -39.52 10.40 8.32
C TYR A 406 -38.95 11.47 7.39
N PHE A 407 -38.48 11.10 6.20
CA PHE A 407 -37.84 12.01 5.26
C PHE A 407 -38.75 13.17 4.88
N GLY A 408 -38.28 14.41 5.09
CA GLY A 408 -39.03 15.62 4.76
C GLY A 408 -40.25 15.90 5.64
N THR A 409 -40.42 15.16 6.74
CA THR A 409 -41.52 15.40 7.68
C THR A 409 -41.24 16.55 8.64
N VAL A 410 -39.96 16.82 8.92
CA VAL A 410 -39.54 17.92 9.80
C VAL A 410 -39.18 19.14 8.95
N ILE A 411 -38.48 18.94 7.83
CA ILE A 411 -38.16 19.99 6.85
C ILE A 411 -38.72 19.58 5.48
N PRO A 412 -39.96 20.03 5.16
CA PRO A 412 -40.58 19.76 3.88
C PRO A 412 -39.83 20.38 2.69
N ALA A 413 -40.05 19.81 1.49
CA ALA A 413 -39.46 20.29 0.25
C ALA A 413 -39.81 21.76 -0.07
N ASN A 414 -40.95 22.26 0.42
CA ASN A 414 -41.41 23.63 0.21
C ASN A 414 -41.10 24.58 1.38
N ASP A 415 -40.28 24.16 2.35
CA ASP A 415 -39.95 24.95 3.54
C ASP A 415 -39.21 26.25 3.17
N ASN A 416 -38.18 26.17 2.33
CA ASN A 416 -37.49 27.32 1.76
C ASN A 416 -36.79 26.96 0.43
N LYS A 417 -36.22 27.96 -0.25
CA LYS A 417 -35.57 27.74 -1.56
C LYS A 417 -34.38 26.77 -1.48
N PHE A 418 -33.66 26.74 -0.37
CA PHE A 418 -32.49 25.88 -0.16
C PHE A 418 -32.89 24.47 0.24
N SER A 419 -33.95 24.31 1.04
CA SER A 419 -34.52 22.99 1.32
C SER A 419 -35.15 22.35 0.08
N ALA A 420 -35.78 23.15 -0.80
CA ALA A 420 -36.29 22.67 -2.10
C ALA A 420 -35.15 22.17 -3.00
N LEU A 421 -34.06 22.94 -3.08
CA LEU A 421 -32.87 22.57 -3.83
C LEU A 421 -32.24 21.30 -3.25
N ASN A 422 -31.96 21.28 -1.94
CA ASN A 422 -31.43 20.10 -1.26
C ASN A 422 -32.33 18.87 -1.51
N THR A 423 -33.65 18.97 -1.29
CA THR A 423 -34.56 17.84 -1.54
C THR A 423 -34.51 17.32 -2.98
N SER A 424 -34.20 18.18 -3.96
CA SER A 424 -34.15 17.82 -5.38
C SER A 424 -32.84 17.18 -5.81
N VAL A 425 -31.71 17.59 -5.20
CA VAL A 425 -30.36 17.20 -5.65
C VAL A 425 -29.42 16.78 -4.52
N TRP A 426 -29.96 16.42 -3.36
CA TRP A 426 -29.13 16.02 -2.22
C TRP A 426 -28.26 14.81 -2.59
N SER A 427 -27.07 14.79 -2.02
CA SER A 427 -26.08 13.74 -2.24
C SER A 427 -25.28 13.57 -0.95
N GLY A 428 -25.26 12.35 -0.39
CA GLY A 428 -24.63 12.06 0.89
C GLY A 428 -25.37 12.61 2.12
N GLY A 429 -24.68 12.57 3.27
CA GLY A 429 -25.25 12.82 4.60
C GLY A 429 -25.46 11.52 5.39
N SER A 430 -25.91 11.65 6.64
CA SER A 430 -25.98 10.51 7.57
C SER A 430 -27.42 10.12 7.90
N PHE A 431 -27.67 8.82 8.02
CA PHE A 431 -28.88 8.24 8.57
C PHE A 431 -28.59 7.53 9.89
N ILE A 432 -29.31 7.93 10.95
CA ILE A 432 -29.20 7.31 12.27
C ILE A 432 -30.60 6.95 12.78
N TYR A 433 -30.80 5.69 13.16
CA TYR A 433 -31.96 5.25 13.92
C TYR A 433 -31.51 4.54 15.20
N VAL A 434 -32.06 4.97 16.33
CA VAL A 434 -31.76 4.42 17.66
C VAL A 434 -33.03 3.80 18.24
N PRO A 435 -33.07 2.48 18.49
CA PRO A 435 -34.26 1.80 18.97
C PRO A 435 -34.70 2.21 20.39
N PRO A 436 -35.95 1.87 20.81
CA PRO A 436 -36.46 2.23 22.12
C PRO A 436 -35.57 1.76 23.27
N GLY A 437 -35.31 2.66 24.23
CA GLY A 437 -34.52 2.40 25.44
C GLY A 437 -33.02 2.17 25.24
N VAL A 438 -32.50 2.27 24.00
CA VAL A 438 -31.08 2.08 23.71
C VAL A 438 -30.30 3.35 24.06
N ASN A 439 -29.24 3.20 24.86
CA ASN A 439 -28.29 4.28 25.14
C ASN A 439 -26.97 4.01 24.41
N VAL A 440 -26.61 4.89 23.47
CA VAL A 440 -25.35 4.83 22.74
C VAL A 440 -24.28 5.56 23.55
N GLU A 441 -23.45 4.81 24.29
CA GLU A 441 -22.46 5.37 25.23
C GLU A 441 -21.37 6.21 24.55
N MET A 442 -20.94 5.82 23.34
CA MET A 442 -19.91 6.53 22.58
C MET A 442 -20.54 7.44 21.52
N PRO A 443 -20.08 8.69 21.37
CA PRO A 443 -20.58 9.56 20.33
C PRO A 443 -20.35 8.97 18.93
N LEU A 444 -21.40 8.99 18.09
CA LEU A 444 -21.33 8.68 16.67
C LEU A 444 -20.68 9.87 15.96
N GLN A 445 -19.70 9.62 15.09
CA GLN A 445 -18.99 10.71 14.39
C GLN A 445 -18.99 10.47 12.88
N ALA A 446 -19.25 11.54 12.11
CA ALA A 446 -19.06 11.56 10.66
C ALA A 446 -18.24 12.80 10.26
N TYR A 447 -17.20 12.59 9.44
CA TYR A 447 -16.36 13.66 8.89
C TYR A 447 -16.51 13.71 7.37
N PHE A 448 -16.98 14.84 6.86
CA PHE A 448 -17.12 15.08 5.42
C PHE A 448 -15.95 15.95 4.91
N ARG A 449 -15.17 15.44 3.95
CA ARG A 449 -14.10 16.19 3.25
C ARG A 449 -14.51 16.47 1.80
N ILE A 450 -14.42 17.72 1.37
CA ILE A 450 -14.75 18.18 0.01
C ILE A 450 -13.56 17.96 -0.94
N ASN A 451 -13.76 17.19 -2.01
CA ASN A 451 -12.72 16.87 -3.01
C ASN A 451 -12.93 17.49 -4.41
N ALA A 452 -13.92 18.36 -4.63
CA ALA A 452 -14.17 18.94 -5.96
C ALA A 452 -14.32 20.47 -5.97
N GLU A 453 -13.53 21.16 -6.80
CA GLU A 453 -13.73 22.57 -7.13
C GLU A 453 -15.04 22.73 -7.93
N ASN A 454 -15.89 23.70 -7.53
CA ASN A 454 -17.17 24.07 -8.16
C ASN A 454 -18.39 23.15 -7.96
N MET A 455 -18.43 22.27 -6.96
CA MET A 455 -19.65 21.54 -6.60
C MET A 455 -20.36 22.17 -5.39
N GLY A 456 -21.69 22.34 -5.49
CA GLY A 456 -22.52 22.65 -4.34
C GLY A 456 -22.69 21.41 -3.45
N GLN A 457 -22.52 21.55 -2.14
CA GLN A 457 -22.71 20.46 -1.17
C GLN A 457 -24.16 20.49 -0.67
N PHE A 458 -24.90 19.42 -0.93
CA PHE A 458 -26.31 19.27 -0.56
C PHE A 458 -26.50 18.02 0.30
N GLU A 459 -25.83 17.97 1.45
CA GLU A 459 -25.98 16.83 2.36
C GLU A 459 -27.33 16.87 3.08
N ARG A 460 -27.87 15.70 3.40
CA ARG A 460 -29.07 15.59 4.23
C ARG A 460 -28.83 14.60 5.34
N THR A 461 -28.93 15.05 6.59
CA THR A 461 -28.78 14.19 7.76
C THR A 461 -30.15 13.95 8.39
N LEU A 462 -30.51 12.69 8.62
CA LEU A 462 -31.77 12.27 9.23
C LEU A 462 -31.50 11.39 10.45
N ILE A 463 -31.87 11.89 11.64
CA ILE A 463 -31.65 11.21 12.91
C ILE A 463 -33.02 10.93 13.56
N ILE A 464 -33.27 9.67 13.92
CA ILE A 464 -34.46 9.23 14.65
C ILE A 464 -34.02 8.57 15.95
N ALA A 465 -34.32 9.21 17.07
CA ALA A 465 -34.15 8.64 18.40
C ALA A 465 -35.52 8.19 18.92
N ASP A 466 -35.74 6.88 19.05
CA ASP A 466 -37.01 6.29 19.48
C ASP A 466 -37.21 6.37 21.01
N GLU A 467 -38.37 5.97 21.51
CA GLU A 467 -38.83 6.21 22.89
C GLU A 467 -37.77 5.82 23.94
N GLY A 468 -37.38 6.78 24.79
CA GLY A 468 -36.39 6.58 25.85
C GLY A 468 -34.96 6.30 25.39
N SER A 469 -34.63 6.45 24.10
CA SER A 469 -33.28 6.25 23.58
C SER A 469 -32.35 7.44 23.81
N GLN A 470 -31.03 7.23 23.72
CA GLN A 470 -30.03 8.29 23.85
C GLN A 470 -28.91 8.15 22.82
N VAL A 471 -28.56 9.26 22.16
CA VAL A 471 -27.44 9.32 21.21
C VAL A 471 -26.76 10.69 21.20
N HIS A 472 -25.44 10.67 21.05
CA HIS A 472 -24.63 11.85 20.73
C HIS A 472 -24.06 11.68 19.33
N TYR A 473 -24.38 12.59 18.42
CA TYR A 473 -23.82 12.62 17.08
C TYR A 473 -22.95 13.87 16.89
N ILE A 474 -21.76 13.69 16.32
CA ILE A 474 -20.77 14.73 16.04
C ILE A 474 -20.51 14.77 14.53
N GLU A 475 -20.76 15.92 13.94
CA GLU A 475 -20.54 16.18 12.52
C GLU A 475 -19.37 17.16 12.34
N GLY A 476 -18.34 16.73 11.62
CA GLY A 476 -17.16 17.53 11.32
C GLY A 476 -17.06 17.88 9.84
N CYS A 477 -17.05 19.17 9.51
CA CYS A 477 -16.89 19.66 8.14
C CYS A 477 -15.61 20.51 8.04
N SER A 478 -14.66 20.10 7.18
CA SER A 478 -13.43 20.86 6.90
C SER A 478 -13.21 20.99 5.40
N ALA A 479 -12.96 22.23 4.92
CA ALA A 479 -12.62 22.51 3.53
C ALA A 479 -11.19 23.06 3.41
N PRO A 480 -10.39 22.56 2.44
CA PRO A 480 -9.18 23.25 2.00
C PRO A 480 -9.47 24.69 1.53
N THR A 481 -8.45 25.55 1.55
CA THR A 481 -8.57 26.95 1.11
C THR A 481 -8.72 27.02 -0.41
N TYR A 482 -9.95 27.13 -0.90
CA TYR A 482 -10.24 27.26 -2.34
C TYR A 482 -10.38 28.73 -2.77
N THR A 483 -10.17 29.03 -4.05
CA THR A 483 -10.23 30.39 -4.62
C THR A 483 -11.55 30.75 -5.30
N SER A 484 -12.49 29.81 -5.48
CA SER A 484 -13.82 30.03 -6.11
C SER A 484 -14.96 29.98 -5.10
N ASP A 485 -16.03 30.76 -5.32
CA ASP A 485 -17.22 30.73 -4.44
C ASP A 485 -17.89 29.34 -4.49
N SER A 486 -18.20 28.75 -3.33
CA SER A 486 -18.91 27.47 -3.22
C SER A 486 -20.14 27.58 -2.32
N LEU A 487 -21.16 26.75 -2.58
CA LEU A 487 -22.41 26.74 -1.81
C LEU A 487 -22.50 25.45 -0.99
N HIS A 488 -22.68 25.58 0.31
CA HIS A 488 -23.04 24.50 1.21
C HIS A 488 -24.47 24.72 1.69
N SER A 489 -25.37 23.80 1.34
CA SER A 489 -26.80 23.88 1.62
C SER A 489 -27.28 22.55 2.19
N ALA A 490 -26.91 22.29 3.45
CA ALA A 490 -27.28 21.08 4.17
C ALA A 490 -28.69 21.16 4.77
N VAL A 491 -29.31 19.99 4.96
CA VAL A 491 -30.58 19.82 5.67
C VAL A 491 -30.38 18.81 6.79
N VAL A 492 -30.72 19.18 8.02
CA VAL A 492 -30.61 18.29 9.19
C VAL A 492 -31.99 18.14 9.82
N GLU A 493 -32.53 16.93 9.77
CA GLU A 493 -33.80 16.55 10.36
C GLU A 493 -33.56 15.63 11.55
N ILE A 494 -34.03 16.03 12.74
CA ILE A 494 -33.92 15.21 13.95
C ILE A 494 -35.31 14.97 14.51
N VAL A 495 -35.65 13.71 14.75
CA VAL A 495 -36.90 13.29 15.40
C VAL A 495 -36.55 12.68 16.74
N VAL A 496 -36.99 13.33 17.81
CA VAL A 496 -36.78 12.89 19.20
C VAL A 496 -38.13 12.43 19.75
N LYS A 497 -38.29 11.12 19.91
CA LYS A 497 -39.50 10.48 20.46
C LYS A 497 -39.62 10.68 21.98
N PRO A 498 -40.74 10.27 22.62
CA PRO A 498 -40.96 10.56 24.03
C PRO A 498 -39.82 10.05 24.91
N SER A 499 -39.41 10.86 25.88
CA SER A 499 -38.29 10.59 26.81
C SER A 499 -36.91 10.34 26.16
N ALA A 500 -36.76 10.47 24.83
CA ALA A 500 -35.50 10.27 24.12
C ALA A 500 -34.55 11.49 24.27
N ARG A 501 -33.24 11.29 24.13
CA ARG A 501 -32.23 12.34 24.29
C ARG A 501 -31.25 12.34 23.12
N VAL A 502 -31.16 13.46 22.40
CA VAL A 502 -30.20 13.64 21.31
C VAL A 502 -29.30 14.82 21.61
N THR A 503 -28.00 14.60 21.57
CA THR A 503 -27.00 15.67 21.49
C THR A 503 -26.44 15.67 20.07
N TYR A 504 -26.52 16.81 19.39
CA TYR A 504 -25.98 17.00 18.06
C TYR A 504 -24.91 18.09 18.13
N THR A 505 -23.67 17.71 17.83
CA THR A 505 -22.52 18.60 17.81
C THR A 505 -22.09 18.84 16.39
N THR A 506 -21.94 20.10 15.97
CA THR A 506 -21.26 20.42 14.71
C THR A 506 -20.04 21.26 14.95
N ILE A 507 -18.95 20.90 14.27
CA ILE A 507 -17.75 21.72 14.22
C ILE A 507 -17.46 21.97 12.75
N GLN A 508 -17.60 23.23 12.36
CA GLN A 508 -17.47 23.71 11.01
C GLN A 508 -16.34 24.72 10.95
N ASN A 509 -15.40 24.55 10.02
CA ASN A 509 -14.41 25.57 9.67
C ASN A 509 -14.32 25.72 8.15
N TRP A 510 -15.11 26.64 7.60
CA TRP A 510 -15.17 26.89 6.16
C TRP A 510 -14.17 27.97 5.72
N SER A 511 -13.66 27.87 4.50
CA SER A 511 -12.91 28.97 3.88
C SER A 511 -13.82 30.17 3.60
N ASN A 512 -13.25 31.38 3.53
CA ASN A 512 -13.98 32.66 3.44
C ASN A 512 -14.79 32.86 2.13
N ASN A 513 -14.76 31.89 1.23
CA ASN A 513 -15.45 31.85 -0.06
C ASN A 513 -16.67 30.90 -0.06
N VAL A 514 -16.97 30.22 1.05
CA VAL A 514 -18.12 29.30 1.15
C VAL A 514 -19.37 30.05 1.63
N PHE A 515 -20.49 29.94 0.92
CA PHE A 515 -21.81 30.31 1.43
C PHE A 515 -22.41 29.12 2.19
N ASN A 516 -22.69 29.30 3.48
CA ASN A 516 -23.16 28.26 4.37
C ASN A 516 -24.64 28.47 4.71
N LEU A 517 -25.53 27.78 4.00
CA LEU A 517 -26.98 27.99 4.07
C LEU A 517 -27.68 26.72 4.58
N VAL A 518 -27.34 26.32 5.80
CA VAL A 518 -27.83 25.08 6.42
C VAL A 518 -29.20 25.30 7.05
N THR A 519 -30.13 24.36 6.81
CA THR A 519 -31.41 24.29 7.54
C THR A 519 -31.37 23.12 8.51
N LYS A 520 -31.31 23.40 9.81
CA LYS A 520 -31.40 22.38 10.88
C LYS A 520 -32.72 22.51 11.62
N ARG A 521 -33.42 21.40 11.87
CA ARG A 521 -34.65 21.40 12.67
C ARG A 521 -34.83 20.05 13.39
N ALA A 522 -35.21 20.13 14.66
CA ALA A 522 -35.65 18.98 15.43
C ALA A 522 -37.15 19.04 15.70
N LYS A 523 -37.81 17.87 15.71
CA LYS A 523 -39.14 17.65 16.29
C LYS A 523 -38.96 16.86 17.57
N VAL A 524 -39.30 17.46 18.70
CA VAL A 524 -39.14 16.87 20.04
C VAL A 524 -40.51 16.56 20.63
N GLU A 525 -40.76 15.29 20.94
CA GLU A 525 -42.00 14.81 21.55
C GLU A 525 -41.93 14.88 23.10
N ALA A 526 -42.97 14.40 23.79
CA ALA A 526 -43.14 14.61 25.23
C ALA A 526 -41.94 14.10 26.05
N GLU A 527 -41.42 14.93 26.96
CA GLU A 527 -40.25 14.61 27.81
C GLU A 527 -38.94 14.32 27.05
N GLY A 528 -38.91 14.50 25.72
CA GLY A 528 -37.70 14.39 24.93
C GLY A 528 -36.74 15.56 25.16
N HIS A 529 -35.46 15.34 24.89
CA HIS A 529 -34.40 16.34 25.03
C HIS A 529 -33.57 16.43 23.75
N MET A 530 -33.45 17.64 23.22
CA MET A 530 -32.58 17.94 22.08
C MET A 530 -31.55 18.99 22.51
N GLU A 531 -30.27 18.68 22.34
CA GLU A 531 -29.15 19.56 22.63
C GLU A 531 -28.33 19.84 21.37
N TRP A 532 -28.14 21.11 21.06
CA TRP A 532 -27.34 21.56 19.92
C TRP A 532 -26.03 22.18 20.43
N ILE A 533 -24.91 21.67 19.95
CA ILE A 533 -23.57 22.20 20.23
C ILE A 533 -22.96 22.60 18.89
N ASP A 534 -23.17 23.83 18.47
CA ASP A 534 -22.71 24.31 17.16
C ASP A 534 -21.47 25.22 17.28
N GLY A 535 -20.39 24.82 16.61
CA GLY A 535 -19.16 25.59 16.42
C GLY A 535 -19.00 26.00 14.96
N ASN A 536 -19.59 27.13 14.57
CA ASN A 536 -19.57 27.63 13.20
C ASN A 536 -18.45 28.67 13.00
N ILE A 537 -17.35 28.28 12.36
CA ILE A 537 -16.16 29.10 12.14
C ILE A 537 -15.92 29.28 10.62
N GLY A 538 -15.50 30.48 10.22
CA GLY A 538 -15.22 30.81 8.80
C GLY A 538 -16.47 31.09 7.97
N SER A 539 -16.43 30.78 6.66
CA SER A 539 -17.44 31.10 5.63
C SER A 539 -17.52 32.56 5.17
N LYS A 540 -18.08 32.77 3.98
CA LYS A 540 -18.42 34.08 3.40
C LYS A 540 -19.70 34.66 4.02
N LEU A 541 -20.65 33.78 4.32
CA LEU A 541 -21.96 34.06 4.92
C LEU A 541 -22.49 32.77 5.58
N THR A 542 -23.03 32.87 6.80
CA THR A 542 -23.78 31.81 7.52
C THR A 542 -25.18 32.30 7.85
#